data_AF-A0AAW2D897-F1
#
_entry.id   AF-A0AAW2D897-F1
#
_cell.length_a   1.000
_cell.length_b   1.000
_cell.length_c   1.000
_cell.angle_alpha   90.00
_cell.angle_beta   90.00
_cell.angle_gamma   90.00
#
_symmetry.space_group_name_H-M   'P 1'
#
loop_
_entity.id
_entity.type
_entity.pdbx_description
1 polymer ?
#
loop_
_entity_poly.entity_id
_entity_poly.type
_entity_poly.pdbx_seq_one_letter_code
_entity_poly.pdbx_strand_id
1 'polypeptide(L)'
;MIAFELSPACETDIVIISYINFLNALIANPDDVKELRSKHILLNGVGSDEEVFKKFKEIATVRIHDASIYRNVRNDIEKHCRSKTRTWVAEIIYKYFRNPWSAFGLIAAIAVVVLAFVQTYFTIYPWKR
;
A
#
# COMPACT_ATOMS: atom_id res chain seq x y z
N MET A 1 0.05 24.25 -38.70
CA MET A 1 1.24 23.49 -38.26
C MET A 1 1.09 23.12 -36.79
N ILE A 2 0.15 22.21 -36.48
CA ILE A 2 -0.04 21.57 -35.15
C ILE A 2 -0.30 20.06 -35.33
N ALA A 3 -0.48 19.59 -36.57
CA ALA A 3 -0.84 18.22 -36.90
C ALA A 3 0.37 17.26 -37.02
N PHE A 4 1.41 17.40 -36.20
CA PHE A 4 2.63 16.59 -36.34
C PHE A 4 3.06 15.74 -35.12
N GLU A 5 2.33 15.68 -34.00
CA GLU A 5 2.82 14.90 -32.85
C GLU A 5 1.81 14.03 -32.08
N LEU A 6 0.56 13.91 -32.52
CA LEU A 6 -0.34 12.87 -31.96
C LEU A 6 -0.14 11.56 -32.71
N SER A 7 1.04 10.97 -32.51
CA SER A 7 1.26 9.55 -32.76
C SER A 7 0.43 8.74 -31.77
N PRO A 8 -0.37 7.75 -32.20
CA PRO A 8 -1.08 6.81 -31.32
C PRO A 8 -0.16 6.09 -30.31
N ALA A 9 1.14 6.06 -30.60
CA ALA A 9 2.17 5.57 -29.68
C ALA A 9 2.24 6.41 -28.40
N CYS A 10 2.09 7.74 -28.49
CA CYS A 10 2.20 8.65 -27.34
C CYS A 10 1.06 8.42 -26.34
N GLU A 11 -0.18 8.32 -26.80
CA GLU A 11 -1.33 8.10 -25.91
C GLU A 11 -1.28 6.71 -25.25
N THR A 12 -0.90 5.68 -26.01
CA THR A 12 -0.77 4.31 -25.50
C THR A 12 0.33 4.23 -24.43
N ASP A 13 1.47 4.88 -24.68
CA ASP A 13 2.58 4.94 -23.72
C ASP A 13 2.16 5.65 -22.43
N ILE A 14 1.42 6.76 -22.52
CA ILE A 14 0.92 7.50 -21.35
C ILE A 14 -0.06 6.64 -20.52
N VAL A 15 -0.95 5.89 -21.17
CA VAL A 15 -1.89 4.97 -20.49
C VAL A 15 -1.15 3.86 -19.75
N ILE A 16 -0.17 3.22 -20.41
CA ILE A 16 0.64 2.13 -19.84
C ILE A 16 1.46 2.65 -18.65
N ILE A 17 2.15 3.79 -18.82
CA ILE A 17 2.92 4.45 -17.78
C ILE A 17 2.04 4.79 -16.57
N SER A 18 0.88 5.39 -16.81
CA SER A 18 -0.07 5.76 -15.75
C SER A 18 -0.57 4.53 -15.00
N TYR A 19 -0.76 3.41 -15.71
CA TYR A 19 -1.17 2.14 -15.11
C TYR A 19 -0.07 1.54 -14.24
N ILE A 20 1.18 1.52 -14.73
CA ILE A 20 2.35 1.06 -13.97
C ILE A 20 2.52 1.91 -12.70
N ASN A 21 2.39 3.23 -12.80
CA ASN A 21 2.43 4.14 -11.66
C ASN A 21 1.31 3.86 -10.65
N PHE A 22 0.10 3.59 -11.12
CA PHE A 22 -1.02 3.21 -10.28
C PHE A 22 -0.75 1.90 -9.51
N LEU A 23 -0.29 0.85 -10.21
CA LEU A 23 0.09 -0.41 -9.57
C LEU A 23 1.24 -0.24 -8.57
N ASN A 24 2.26 0.55 -8.91
CA ASN A 24 3.36 0.90 -8.01
C ASN A 24 2.89 1.53 -6.70
N ALA A 25 1.84 2.37 -6.76
CA ALA A 25 1.27 3.00 -5.58
C ALA A 25 0.49 2.01 -4.70
N LEU A 26 -0.04 0.93 -5.28
CA LEU A 26 -0.73 -0.15 -4.54
C LEU A 26 0.24 -1.17 -3.93
N ILE A 27 1.42 -1.36 -4.52
CA ILE A 27 2.40 -2.38 -4.12
C ILE A 27 3.38 -1.80 -3.09
N ALA A 28 3.15 -2.07 -1.80
CA ALA A 28 4.06 -1.72 -0.71
C ALA A 28 5.01 -2.88 -0.33
N ASN A 29 4.58 -4.12 -0.49
CA ASN A 29 5.32 -5.35 -0.18
C ASN A 29 4.98 -6.49 -1.17
N PRO A 30 5.66 -7.66 -1.11
CA PRO A 30 5.35 -8.80 -1.98
C PRO A 30 3.95 -9.40 -1.81
N ASP A 31 3.36 -9.34 -0.61
CA ASP A 31 1.99 -9.84 -0.39
C ASP A 31 0.94 -9.01 -1.16
N ASP A 32 1.19 -7.71 -1.36
CA ASP A 32 0.33 -6.88 -2.20
C ASP A 32 0.35 -7.34 -3.67
N VAL A 33 1.51 -7.79 -4.17
CA VAL A 33 1.64 -8.36 -5.52
C VAL A 33 0.81 -9.63 -5.65
N LYS A 34 0.89 -10.50 -4.64
CA LYS A 34 0.12 -11.74 -4.56
C LYS A 34 -1.38 -11.46 -4.59
N GLU A 35 -1.84 -10.49 -3.80
CA GLU A 35 -3.25 -10.11 -3.75
C GLU A 35 -3.73 -9.49 -5.06
N LEU A 36 -2.97 -8.57 -5.65
CA LEU A 36 -3.32 -7.99 -6.95
C LEU A 36 -3.38 -9.05 -8.05
N ARG A 37 -2.50 -10.05 -8.00
CA ARG A 37 -2.52 -11.20 -8.92
C ARG A 37 -3.74 -12.09 -8.68
N SER A 38 -4.08 -12.39 -7.42
CA SER A 38 -5.25 -13.20 -7.05
C SER A 38 -6.57 -12.58 -7.50
N LYS A 39 -6.62 -11.24 -7.54
CA LYS A 39 -7.77 -10.47 -8.03
C LYS A 39 -7.73 -10.17 -9.53
N HIS A 40 -6.76 -10.71 -10.27
CA HIS A 40 -6.56 -10.47 -11.70
C HIS A 40 -6.38 -8.98 -12.06
N ILE A 41 -5.98 -8.15 -11.11
CA ILE A 41 -5.63 -6.75 -11.34
C ILE A 41 -4.21 -6.71 -11.94
N LEU A 42 -3.28 -7.45 -11.36
CA LEU A 42 -1.95 -7.63 -11.93
C LEU A 42 -1.90 -8.93 -12.74
N LEU A 43 -1.90 -8.80 -14.07
CA LEU A 43 -1.70 -9.92 -14.97
C LEU A 43 -0.20 -10.11 -15.23
N ASN A 44 0.46 -10.86 -14.36
CA ASN A 44 1.84 -11.28 -14.60
C ASN A 44 1.93 -12.81 -14.77
N GLY A 45 2.61 -13.24 -15.83
CA GLY A 45 2.76 -14.65 -16.18
C GLY A 45 4.06 -15.30 -15.73
N VAL A 46 5.05 -14.54 -15.22
CA VAL A 46 6.41 -15.05 -14.98
C VAL A 46 7.05 -14.42 -13.73
N GLY A 47 7.53 -15.26 -12.80
CA GLY A 47 8.33 -14.87 -11.63
C GLY A 47 7.59 -14.93 -10.28
N SER A 48 8.37 -15.00 -9.20
CA SER A 48 7.84 -14.98 -7.82
C SER A 48 7.27 -13.59 -7.47
N ASP A 49 6.43 -13.51 -6.44
CA ASP A 49 5.85 -12.22 -6.00
C ASP A 49 6.95 -11.23 -5.55
N GLU A 50 8.03 -11.73 -4.97
CA GLU A 50 9.22 -10.96 -4.59
C GLU A 50 10.00 -10.43 -5.80
N GLU A 51 10.17 -11.23 -6.85
CA GLU A 51 10.84 -10.81 -8.08
C GLU A 51 10.05 -9.70 -8.78
N VAL A 52 8.73 -9.83 -8.82
CA VAL A 52 7.82 -8.84 -9.39
C VAL A 52 7.84 -7.56 -8.55
N PHE A 53 7.76 -7.66 -7.23
CA PHE A 53 7.89 -6.54 -6.31
C PHE A 53 9.18 -5.75 -6.57
N LYS A 54 10.32 -6.44 -6.70
CA LYS A 54 11.62 -5.82 -6.96
C LYS A 54 11.64 -5.04 -8.28
N LYS A 55 11.07 -5.60 -9.35
CA LYS A 55 10.97 -4.93 -10.66
C LYS A 55 10.13 -3.66 -10.58
N PHE A 56 8.99 -3.69 -9.89
CA PHE A 56 8.16 -2.50 -9.68
C PHE A 56 8.89 -1.42 -8.90
N LYS A 57 9.65 -1.77 -7.85
CA LYS A 57 10.48 -0.81 -7.11
C LYS A 57 11.62 -0.21 -7.93
N GLU A 58 12.24 -1.00 -8.81
CA GLU A 58 13.23 -0.50 -9.77
C GLU A 58 12.60 0.51 -10.72
N ILE A 59 11.43 0.21 -11.30
CA ILE A 59 10.69 1.13 -12.17
C ILE A 59 10.30 2.42 -11.44
N ALA A 60 9.89 2.33 -10.17
CA ALA A 60 9.49 3.49 -9.38
C ALA A 60 10.64 4.49 -9.12
N THR A 61 11.91 4.06 -9.22
CA THR A 61 13.06 5.00 -9.16
C THR A 61 13.14 5.91 -10.39
N VAL A 62 12.55 5.49 -11.51
CA VAL A 62 12.36 6.30 -12.70
C VAL A 62 11.10 7.15 -12.48
N ARG A 63 11.28 8.45 -12.22
CA ARG A 63 10.16 9.36 -11.92
C ARG A 63 9.36 9.66 -13.19
N ILE A 64 8.36 8.83 -13.49
CA ILE A 64 7.51 9.04 -14.66
C ILE A 64 6.31 9.93 -14.29
N HIS A 65 6.29 11.12 -14.88
CA HIS A 65 5.31 12.20 -14.61
C HIS A 65 4.05 12.05 -15.48
N ASP A 66 3.22 11.06 -15.21
CA ASP A 66 1.77 11.24 -15.36
C ASP A 66 1.02 10.22 -14.47
N ALA A 67 0.12 10.73 -13.64
CA ALA A 67 -0.73 9.96 -12.74
C ALA A 67 -2.19 10.42 -12.82
N SER A 68 -2.55 11.16 -13.88
CA SER A 68 -3.87 11.78 -14.00
C SER A 68 -4.96 10.79 -14.44
N ILE A 69 -4.63 9.79 -15.27
CA ILE A 69 -5.61 8.86 -15.86
C ILE A 69 -6.36 8.05 -14.78
N TYR A 70 -5.64 7.49 -13.80
CA TYR A 70 -6.22 6.68 -12.74
C TYR A 70 -6.54 7.46 -11.46
N ARG A 71 -6.56 8.80 -11.53
CA ARG A 71 -6.80 9.66 -10.36
C ARG A 71 -8.15 9.39 -9.70
N ASN A 72 -9.21 9.23 -10.49
CA ASN A 72 -10.55 8.95 -9.96
C ASN A 72 -10.60 7.60 -9.23
N VAL A 73 -10.00 6.56 -9.83
CA VAL A 73 -9.90 5.23 -9.22
C VAL A 73 -9.14 5.30 -7.89
N ARG A 74 -8.01 6.02 -7.85
CA ARG A 74 -7.27 6.24 -6.61
C ARG A 74 -8.10 6.94 -5.55
N ASN A 75 -8.84 7.99 -5.93
CA ASN A 75 -9.70 8.73 -5.01
C ASN A 75 -10.82 7.84 -4.43
N ASP A 76 -11.41 6.96 -5.25
CA ASP A 76 -12.45 6.04 -4.81
C ASP A 76 -11.91 4.98 -3.85
N ILE A 77 -10.72 4.42 -4.14
CA ILE A 77 -10.02 3.50 -3.24
C ILE A 77 -9.71 4.20 -1.92
N GLU A 78 -9.14 5.41 -1.96
CA GLU A 78 -8.81 6.18 -0.76
C GLU A 78 -10.05 6.49 0.08
N LYS A 79 -11.13 6.92 -0.58
CA LYS A 79 -12.42 7.19 0.08
C LYS A 79 -12.97 5.92 0.74
N HIS A 80 -12.91 4.79 0.05
CA HIS A 80 -13.38 3.52 0.59
C HIS A 80 -12.54 3.07 1.79
N CYS A 81 -11.22 3.02 1.65
CA CYS A 81 -10.28 2.66 2.72
C CYS A 81 -10.44 3.59 3.92
N ARG A 82 -10.50 4.90 3.70
CA ARG A 82 -10.70 5.88 4.77
C ARG A 82 -12.05 5.72 5.45
N SER A 83 -13.12 5.39 4.71
CA SER A 83 -14.42 5.10 5.33
C SER A 83 -14.34 3.87 6.23
N LYS A 84 -13.73 2.77 5.77
CA LYS A 84 -13.59 1.53 6.53
C LYS A 84 -12.72 1.70 7.76
N THR A 85 -11.57 2.38 7.62
CA THR A 85 -10.68 2.72 8.75
C THR A 85 -11.40 3.61 9.75
N ARG A 86 -12.15 4.63 9.29
CA ARG A 86 -12.95 5.48 10.18
C ARG A 86 -14.02 4.69 10.92
N THR A 87 -14.69 3.75 10.26
CA THR A 87 -15.69 2.87 10.89
C THR A 87 -15.04 1.98 11.95
N TRP A 88 -13.93 1.31 11.62
CA TRP A 88 -13.21 0.46 12.57
C TRP A 88 -12.71 1.25 13.79
N VAL A 89 -12.14 2.44 13.57
CA VAL A 89 -11.71 3.33 14.66
C VAL A 89 -12.90 3.76 15.51
N ALA A 90 -14.03 4.12 14.88
CA ALA A 90 -15.25 4.47 15.60
C ALA A 90 -15.80 3.30 16.43
N GLU A 91 -15.77 2.07 15.90
CA GLU A 91 -16.18 0.86 16.61
C GLU A 91 -15.26 0.56 17.80
N ILE A 92 -13.94 0.69 17.65
CA ILE A 92 -12.99 0.51 18.75
C ILE A 92 -13.22 1.56 19.83
N ILE A 93 -13.37 2.83 19.45
CA ILE A 93 -13.66 3.90 20.41
C ILE A 93 -14.96 3.61 21.15
N TYR A 94 -16.03 3.27 20.42
CA TYR A 94 -17.32 2.99 21.02
C TYR A 94 -17.30 1.77 21.95
N LYS A 95 -16.57 0.70 21.58
CA LYS A 95 -16.54 -0.56 22.36
C LYS A 95 -15.63 -0.46 23.57
N TYR A 96 -14.43 0.11 23.42
CA TYR A 96 -13.40 0.10 24.46
C TYR A 96 -13.39 1.38 25.31
N PHE A 97 -13.69 2.55 24.74
CA PHE A 97 -13.65 3.83 25.48
C PHE A 97 -14.98 4.21 26.13
N ARG A 98 -16.06 3.47 25.88
CA ARG A 98 -17.34 3.65 26.60
C ARG A 98 -17.33 3.03 27.99
N ASN A 99 -16.53 1.99 28.22
CA ASN A 99 -16.33 1.40 29.53
C ASN A 99 -14.87 1.66 29.97
N PRO A 100 -14.62 2.49 31.00
CA PRO A 100 -13.26 2.85 31.41
C PRO A 100 -12.40 1.62 31.72
N TRP A 101 -12.98 0.54 32.26
CA TRP A 101 -12.27 -0.71 32.53
C TRP A 101 -11.77 -1.42 31.27
N SER A 102 -12.53 -1.35 30.17
CA SER A 102 -12.13 -1.95 28.90
C SER A 102 -11.01 -1.14 28.23
N ALA A 103 -11.01 0.18 28.41
CA ALA A 103 -9.94 1.05 27.94
C ALA A 103 -8.60 0.74 28.65
N PHE A 104 -8.60 0.56 29.97
CA PHE A 104 -7.39 0.17 30.71
C PHE A 104 -6.84 -1.18 30.24
N GLY A 105 -7.71 -2.16 29.99
CA GLY A 105 -7.31 -3.45 29.43
C GLY A 105 -6.67 -3.34 28.04
N LEU A 106 -7.23 -2.49 27.17
CA LEU A 106 -6.66 -2.22 25.85
C LEU A 106 -5.28 -1.57 25.94
N ILE A 107 -5.11 -0.56 26.79
CA ILE A 107 -3.83 0.13 27.00
C ILE A 107 -2.77 -0.85 27.53
N ALA A 108 -3.14 -1.67 28.52
CA ALA A 108 -2.25 -2.70 29.06
C ALA A 108 -1.82 -3.70 27.98
N ALA A 109 -2.75 -4.17 27.14
CA ALA A 109 -2.44 -5.07 26.04
C ALA A 109 -1.48 -4.43 25.01
N ILE A 110 -1.70 -3.17 24.63
CA ILE A 110 -0.80 -2.42 23.74
C ILE A 110 0.59 -2.30 24.37
N ALA A 111 0.67 -1.95 25.65
CA ALA A 111 1.94 -1.82 26.36
C ALA A 111 2.72 -3.15 26.37
N VAL A 112 2.04 -4.28 26.60
CA VAL A 112 2.64 -5.62 26.54
C VAL A 112 3.19 -5.91 25.14
N VAL A 113 2.44 -5.60 24.08
CA VAL A 113 2.90 -5.80 22.70
C VAL A 113 4.14 -4.95 22.39
N VAL A 114 4.14 -3.67 22.78
CA VAL A 114 5.29 -2.77 22.61
C VAL A 114 6.51 -3.31 23.34
N LEU A 115 6.34 -3.73 24.59
CA LEU A 115 7.42 -4.33 25.38
C LEU A 115 7.96 -5.59 24.72
N ALA A 116 7.10 -6.45 24.18
CA ALA A 116 7.52 -7.66 23.45
C ALA A 116 8.35 -7.30 22.22
N PHE A 117 7.94 -6.31 21.41
CA PHE A 117 8.73 -5.84 20.27
C PHE A 117 10.11 -5.32 20.69
N VAL A 118 10.15 -4.51 21.76
CA VAL A 118 11.41 -3.98 22.30
C VAL A 118 12.32 -5.11 22.78
N GLN A 119 11.77 -6.08 23.52
CA GLN A 119 12.51 -7.26 23.97
C GLN A 119 13.06 -8.07 22.81
N THR A 120 12.25 -8.36 21.78
CA THR A 120 12.69 -9.07 20.58
C THR A 120 13.76 -8.29 19.82
N TYR A 121 13.61 -6.97 19.68
CA TYR A 121 14.59 -6.13 19.02
C TYR A 121 15.96 -6.16 19.73
N PHE A 122 15.98 -5.98 21.06
CA PHE A 122 17.23 -6.05 21.85
C PHE A 122 17.81 -7.47 21.95
N THR A 123 16.98 -8.51 21.78
CA THR A 123 17.44 -9.89 21.70
C THR A 123 18.14 -10.18 20.36
N ILE A 124 17.63 -9.62 19.25
CA ILE A 124 18.22 -9.79 17.91
C ILE A 124 19.47 -8.92 17.72
N TYR A 125 19.44 -7.69 18.26
CA TYR A 125 20.58 -6.76 18.22
C TYR A 125 21.08 -6.50 19.64
N PRO A 126 21.72 -7.49 20.29
CA PRO A 126 22.30 -7.27 21.60
C PRO A 126 23.40 -6.22 21.48
N TRP A 127 23.30 -5.16 22.28
CA TRP A 127 24.32 -4.11 22.33
C TRP A 127 25.64 -4.75 22.77
N LYS A 128 26.63 -4.80 21.86
CA LYS A 128 27.99 -5.26 22.16
C LYS A 128 28.59 -4.37 23.27
N ARG A 129 28.88 -4.98 24.42
CA ARG A 129 29.74 -4.42 25.46
C ARG A 129 31.15 -4.95 25.30
#